data_AF-A0A455UG21-F1
#
_entry.id   AF-A0A455UG21-F1
#
_cell.length_a   1.000
_cell.length_b   1.000
_cell.length_c   1.000
_cell.angle_alpha   90.00
_cell.angle_beta   90.00
_cell.angle_gamma   90.00
#
_symmetry.space_group_name_H-M   'P 1'
#
loop_
_entity.id
_entity.type
_entity.pdbx_description
1 polymer ?
#
loop_
_entity_poly.entity_id
_entity_poly.type
_entity_poly.pdbx_seq_one_letter_code
_entity_poly.pdbx_strand_id
1 'polypeptide(L)'
;MEAGAVLGDLCRRADAAHYTPTTAHWLADLTDHPLPEALIDPDGQPLDQAITMLRVSHRFTETSGIGQLAQAINQPLSEVLRERDKHQAVHGVLNNGYADLHHLVLKPDAQNEDSALKRLVITGSPQRFPSAGEGRSNFKGEPIAPPTGYCHYLNTLDSERPDTALAFEENGEIYNAWAKQVLNAYSRFQLLCALRKGPWGVEGLNLRIAKTLRRESCCTATTTR
;
A
#
# COMPACT_ATOMS: atom_id res chain seq x y z
N MET A 1 17.02 -9.87 17.45
CA MET A 1 16.90 -8.41 17.48
C MET A 1 16.49 -7.99 16.09
N GLU A 2 15.24 -7.56 15.87
CA GLU A 2 14.82 -7.10 14.55
C GLU A 2 15.45 -5.74 14.27
N ALA A 3 16.09 -5.59 13.11
CA ALA A 3 16.64 -4.33 12.63
C ALA A 3 15.47 -3.36 12.39
N GLY A 4 15.09 -2.60 13.43
CA GLY A 4 13.93 -1.71 13.45
C GLY A 4 13.50 -1.27 14.85
N ALA A 5 13.89 -2.02 15.91
CA ALA A 5 13.49 -1.72 17.29
C ALA A 5 14.04 -0.39 17.82
N VAL A 6 15.27 -0.01 17.47
CA VAL A 6 15.94 1.18 18.02
C VAL A 6 15.20 2.47 17.66
N LEU A 7 14.72 2.61 16.42
CA LEU A 7 13.96 3.80 16.03
C LEU A 7 12.61 3.85 16.74
N GLY A 8 11.95 2.70 16.93
CA GLY A 8 10.73 2.61 17.73
C GLY A 8 10.94 3.08 19.17
N ASP A 9 12.05 2.67 19.79
CA ASP A 9 12.40 3.08 21.15
C ASP A 9 12.69 4.58 21.26
N LEU A 10 13.42 5.14 20.28
CA LEU A 10 13.70 6.58 20.21
C LEU A 10 12.41 7.40 20.02
N CYS A 11 11.51 6.95 19.16
CA CYS A 11 10.27 7.66 18.83
C CYS A 11 9.10 7.37 19.78
N ARG A 12 9.30 6.61 20.85
CA ARG A 12 8.23 6.16 21.77
C ARG A 12 7.38 7.29 22.34
N ARG A 13 7.96 8.48 22.55
CA ARG A 13 7.29 9.69 23.09
C ARG A 13 6.86 10.68 22.01
N ALA A 14 7.17 10.42 20.74
CA ALA A 14 7.02 11.39 19.66
C ALA A 14 5.55 11.78 19.39
N ASP A 15 4.59 10.92 19.75
CA ASP A 15 3.17 11.21 19.53
C ASP A 15 2.64 12.38 20.36
N ALA A 16 3.17 12.63 21.56
CA ALA A 16 2.82 13.83 22.33
C ALA A 16 3.80 15.00 22.09
N ALA A 17 4.84 14.79 21.25
CA ALA A 17 5.96 15.69 20.97
C ALA A 17 6.83 16.07 22.19
N HIS A 18 6.23 16.46 23.31
CA HIS A 18 6.90 16.88 24.55
C HIS A 18 7.95 17.98 24.32
N TYR A 19 7.62 18.99 23.49
CA TYR A 19 8.53 20.11 23.28
C TYR A 19 8.52 21.04 24.48
N THR A 20 9.70 21.48 24.92
CA THR A 20 9.78 22.50 25.97
C THR A 20 9.22 23.84 25.48
N PRO A 21 8.77 24.74 26.38
CA PRO A 21 8.32 26.08 26.00
C PRO A 21 9.35 26.84 25.16
N THR A 22 10.65 26.67 25.47
CA THR A 22 11.76 27.28 24.71
C THR A 22 11.79 26.77 23.27
N THR A 23 11.72 25.45 23.06
CA THR A 23 11.68 24.85 21.71
C THR A 23 10.43 25.29 20.95
N ALA A 24 9.28 25.32 21.62
CA ALA A 24 8.03 25.71 21.00
C ALA A 24 8.03 27.18 20.53
N HIS A 25 8.60 28.08 21.34
CA HIS A 25 8.78 29.49 20.96
C HIS A 25 9.72 29.62 19.77
N TRP A 26 10.87 28.94 19.81
CA TRP A 26 11.83 28.94 18.71
C TRP A 26 11.23 28.42 17.39
N LEU A 27 10.41 27.36 17.44
CA LEU A 27 9.70 26.85 16.26
C LEU A 27 8.64 27.85 15.77
N ALA A 28 7.93 28.52 16.67
CA ALA A 28 6.95 29.55 16.30
C ALA A 28 7.64 30.71 15.57
N ASP A 29 8.78 31.19 16.07
CA ASP A 29 9.55 32.28 15.46
C ASP A 29 10.08 31.92 14.07
N LEU A 30 10.45 30.65 13.85
CA LEU A 30 10.99 30.19 12.56
C LEU A 30 9.91 29.90 11.52
N THR A 31 8.73 29.47 11.95
CA THR A 31 7.69 28.98 11.05
C THR A 31 6.52 29.94 10.92
N ASP A 32 6.42 30.96 11.77
CA ASP A 32 5.24 31.81 11.99
C ASP A 32 3.98 31.01 12.42
N HIS A 33 4.17 29.77 12.90
CA HIS A 33 3.08 28.88 13.32
C HIS A 33 3.33 28.38 14.75
N PRO A 34 2.63 28.92 15.76
CA PRO A 34 2.77 28.46 17.13
C PRO A 34 2.24 27.02 17.28
N LEU A 35 2.95 26.23 18.08
CA LEU A 35 2.54 24.85 18.38
C LEU A 35 1.31 24.82 19.29
N PRO A 36 0.40 23.85 19.12
CA PRO A 36 -0.68 23.60 20.08
C PRO A 36 -0.15 23.34 21.50
N GLU A 37 -0.82 23.87 22.52
CA GLU A 37 -0.42 23.70 23.93
C GLU A 37 -0.27 22.23 24.33
N ALA A 38 -1.09 21.34 23.77
CA ALA A 38 -1.02 19.90 24.03
C ALA A 38 0.30 19.23 23.59
N LEU A 39 1.11 19.89 22.77
CA LEU A 39 2.42 19.42 22.32
C LEU A 39 3.58 20.03 23.14
N ILE A 40 3.27 20.92 24.09
CA ILE A 40 4.23 21.62 24.91
C ILE A 40 4.27 20.99 26.30
N ASP A 41 5.46 20.59 26.74
CA ASP A 41 5.72 19.95 28.03
C ASP A 41 6.93 20.64 28.70
N PRO A 42 6.75 21.35 29.82
CA PRO A 42 7.85 21.93 30.60
C PRO A 42 8.92 20.91 31.02
N ASP A 43 8.52 19.64 31.19
CA ASP A 43 9.39 18.53 31.58
C ASP A 43 9.88 17.70 30.37
N GLY A 44 9.79 18.25 29.16
CA GLY A 44 10.27 17.64 27.92
C GLY A 44 11.76 17.27 27.97
N GLN A 45 12.11 16.10 27.44
CA GLN A 45 13.49 15.58 27.48
C GLN A 45 14.34 16.11 26.31
N PRO A 46 15.69 16.09 26.41
CA PRO A 46 16.55 16.50 25.32
C PRO A 46 16.30 15.75 24.00
N LEU A 47 15.96 14.45 24.08
CA LEU A 47 15.62 13.65 22.91
C LEU A 47 14.30 14.08 22.26
N ASP A 48 13.30 14.46 23.07
CA ASP A 48 12.00 14.94 22.58
C ASP A 48 12.19 16.19 21.69
N GLN A 49 13.16 17.05 22.01
CA GLN A 49 13.45 18.27 21.23
C GLN A 49 14.12 18.00 19.87
N ALA A 50 14.63 16.79 19.66
CA ALA A 50 15.33 16.36 18.45
C ALA A 50 14.49 15.44 17.55
N ILE A 51 13.22 15.19 17.90
CA ILE A 51 12.33 14.31 17.16
C ILE A 51 11.10 15.11 16.72
N THR A 52 10.67 14.92 15.47
CA THR A 52 9.43 15.51 14.94
C THR A 52 8.59 14.42 14.29
N MET A 53 7.31 14.35 14.65
CA MET A 53 6.32 13.45 14.05
C MET A 53 5.43 14.20 13.07
N LEU A 54 5.41 13.78 11.81
CA LEU A 54 4.50 14.30 10.80
C LEU A 54 3.14 13.62 10.93
N ARG A 55 2.09 14.40 11.25
CA ARG A 55 0.76 13.88 11.59
C ARG A 55 -0.22 13.89 10.42
N VAL A 56 0.09 14.62 9.36
CA VAL A 56 -0.75 14.75 8.17
C VAL A 56 -0.19 13.86 7.07
N SER A 57 -1.00 12.91 6.61
CA SER A 57 -0.68 12.11 5.42
C SER A 57 -1.25 12.80 4.18
N HIS A 58 -0.38 13.34 3.34
CA HIS A 58 -0.76 13.83 2.02
C HIS A 58 -0.91 12.71 0.98
N ARG A 59 -0.90 11.44 1.40
CA ARG A 59 -1.10 10.29 0.49
C ARG A 59 -2.56 9.89 0.34
N PHE A 60 -3.39 10.20 1.32
CA PHE A 60 -4.78 9.74 1.41
C PHE A 60 -5.70 10.93 1.72
N THR A 61 -6.86 10.97 1.09
CA THR A 61 -7.93 11.93 1.45
C THR A 61 -8.67 11.44 2.69
N GLU A 62 -9.45 12.30 3.34
CA GLU A 62 -10.31 11.93 4.49
C GLU A 62 -11.32 10.82 4.14
N THR A 63 -11.69 10.73 2.86
CA THR A 63 -12.61 9.72 2.32
C THR A 63 -11.92 8.40 1.94
N SER A 64 -10.61 8.28 2.13
CA SER A 64 -9.84 7.08 1.79
C SER A 64 -10.03 5.99 2.84
N GLY A 65 -10.51 4.82 2.41
CA GLY A 65 -10.62 3.64 3.26
C GLY A 65 -9.27 3.14 3.75
N ILE A 66 -8.23 3.25 2.92
CA ILE A 66 -6.85 2.90 3.31
C ILE A 66 -6.37 3.79 4.44
N GLY A 67 -6.59 5.11 4.34
CA GLY A 67 -6.24 6.06 5.40
C GLY A 67 -6.94 5.75 6.72
N GLN A 68 -8.26 5.52 6.67
CA GLN A 68 -9.05 5.16 7.85
C GLN A 68 -8.63 3.80 8.46
N LEU A 69 -8.31 2.81 7.62
CA LEU A 69 -7.84 1.51 8.10
C LEU A 69 -6.48 1.64 8.79
N ALA A 70 -5.55 2.38 8.20
CA ALA A 70 -4.24 2.64 8.79
C ALA A 70 -4.37 3.37 10.14
N GLN A 71 -5.25 4.36 10.23
CA GLN A 71 -5.53 5.07 11.49
C GLN A 71 -6.10 4.11 12.55
N ALA A 72 -7.09 3.28 12.21
CA ALA A 72 -7.68 2.31 13.13
C ALA A 72 -6.65 1.27 13.62
N ILE A 73 -5.73 0.84 12.76
CA ILE A 73 -4.64 -0.10 13.13
C ILE A 73 -3.58 0.58 13.99
N ASN A 74 -3.25 1.85 13.73
CA ASN A 74 -2.18 2.55 14.42
C ASN A 74 -2.62 3.24 15.72
N GLN A 75 -3.92 3.30 16.01
CA GLN A 75 -4.41 3.84 17.28
C GLN A 75 -3.79 3.08 18.46
N PRO A 76 -3.11 3.78 19.38
CA PRO A 76 -2.55 3.17 20.58
C PRO A 76 -3.67 2.72 21.50
N LEU A 77 -3.45 1.61 22.21
CA LEU A 77 -4.35 1.17 23.27
C LEU A 77 -4.23 2.12 24.46
N SER A 78 -5.34 2.34 25.17
CA SER A 78 -5.39 3.16 26.38
C SER A 78 -6.39 2.56 27.38
N GLU A 79 -6.50 3.15 28.57
CA GLU A 79 -7.54 2.75 29.53
C GLU A 79 -8.96 2.86 28.94
N VAL A 80 -9.15 3.77 27.98
CA VAL A 80 -10.43 4.01 27.29
C VAL A 80 -10.55 3.14 26.03
N LEU A 81 -9.48 2.96 25.26
CA LEU A 81 -9.47 2.19 24.01
C LEU A 81 -8.84 0.82 24.21
N ARG A 82 -9.68 -0.20 24.35
CA ARG A 82 -9.23 -1.60 24.53
C ARG A 82 -9.09 -2.29 23.18
N GLU A 83 -8.45 -3.47 23.20
CA GLU A 83 -8.26 -4.28 22.00
C GLU A 83 -9.58 -4.58 21.28
N ARG A 84 -10.66 -4.86 22.01
CA ARG A 84 -11.98 -5.12 21.43
C ARG A 84 -12.50 -3.93 20.62
N ASP A 85 -12.34 -2.71 21.15
CA ASP A 85 -12.81 -1.48 20.51
C ASP A 85 -12.01 -1.22 19.22
N LYS A 86 -10.70 -1.47 19.27
CA LYS A 86 -9.81 -1.41 18.11
C LYS A 86 -10.18 -2.43 17.04
N HIS A 87 -10.43 -3.69 17.41
CA HIS A 87 -10.91 -4.71 16.48
C HIS A 87 -12.24 -4.32 15.84
N GLN A 88 -13.18 -3.79 16.63
CA GLN A 88 -14.46 -3.32 16.13
C GLN A 88 -14.30 -2.15 15.14
N ALA A 89 -13.42 -1.20 15.41
CA ALA A 89 -13.10 -0.11 14.50
C ALA A 89 -12.53 -0.62 13.16
N VAL A 90 -11.54 -1.52 13.22
CA VAL A 90 -10.95 -2.14 12.02
C VAL A 90 -12.02 -2.89 11.20
N HIS A 91 -12.85 -3.71 11.85
CA HIS A 91 -13.94 -4.41 11.17
C HIS A 91 -14.99 -3.46 10.58
N GLY A 92 -15.29 -2.35 11.26
CA GLY A 92 -16.17 -1.31 10.76
C GLY A 92 -15.66 -0.70 9.45
N VAL A 93 -14.37 -0.36 9.40
CA VAL A 93 -13.72 0.17 8.18
C VAL A 93 -13.74 -0.86 7.04
N LEU A 94 -13.38 -2.11 7.32
CA LEU A 94 -13.35 -3.18 6.30
C LEU A 94 -14.73 -3.46 5.68
N ASN A 95 -15.82 -3.17 6.39
CA ASN A 95 -17.19 -3.41 5.96
C ASN A 95 -17.91 -2.16 5.41
N ASN A 96 -17.24 -1.00 5.37
CA ASN A 96 -17.86 0.28 4.98
C ASN A 96 -18.09 0.40 3.46
N GLY A 97 -17.27 -0.28 2.64
CA GLY A 97 -17.42 -0.28 1.18
C GLY A 97 -16.76 0.89 0.46
N TYR A 98 -15.52 1.23 0.83
CA TYR A 98 -14.75 2.30 0.20
C TYR A 98 -14.37 2.01 -1.26
N ALA A 99 -14.17 3.07 -2.04
CA ALA A 99 -13.73 2.97 -3.45
C ALA A 99 -12.29 2.43 -3.58
N ASP A 100 -11.44 2.61 -2.56
CA ASP A 100 -10.02 2.27 -2.56
C ASP A 100 -9.65 1.11 -1.62
N LEU A 101 -10.62 0.54 -0.89
CA LEU A 101 -10.39 -0.57 0.03
C LEU A 101 -11.49 -1.62 -0.13
N HIS A 102 -11.08 -2.88 -0.35
CA HIS A 102 -11.97 -4.02 -0.35
C HIS A 102 -11.43 -5.12 0.57
N HIS A 103 -12.30 -5.67 1.41
CA HIS A 103 -11.99 -6.82 2.25
C HIS A 103 -12.48 -8.11 1.58
N LEU A 104 -11.53 -8.92 1.09
CA LEU A 104 -11.82 -10.22 0.48
C LEU A 104 -11.50 -11.36 1.44
N VAL A 105 -12.54 -12.02 1.95
CA VAL A 105 -12.38 -13.24 2.77
C VAL A 105 -12.13 -14.43 1.86
N LEU A 106 -10.94 -15.03 1.99
CA LEU A 106 -10.56 -16.24 1.28
C LEU A 106 -11.00 -17.46 2.08
N LYS A 107 -11.62 -18.42 1.40
CA LYS A 107 -12.06 -19.67 2.05
C LYS A 107 -10.99 -20.74 1.87
N PRO A 108 -10.66 -21.52 2.92
CA PRO A 108 -9.81 -22.69 2.75
C PRO A 108 -10.57 -23.70 1.88
N ASP A 109 -10.18 -23.78 0.61
CA ASP A 109 -10.60 -24.85 -0.29
C ASP A 109 -9.71 -26.08 -0.03
N ALA A 110 -10.32 -27.27 0.05
CA ALA A 110 -9.64 -28.56 0.09
C ALA A 110 -8.61 -28.77 -1.05
N GLN A 111 -8.71 -28.03 -2.16
CA GLN A 111 -7.77 -28.02 -3.29
C GLN A 111 -6.98 -26.72 -3.47
N ASN A 112 -7.14 -25.72 -2.58
CA ASN A 112 -6.53 -24.40 -2.72
C ASN A 112 -6.79 -23.73 -4.10
N GLU A 113 -7.92 -23.98 -4.76
CA GLU A 113 -8.36 -23.33 -5.99
C GLU A 113 -9.38 -22.23 -5.68
N ASP A 114 -9.08 -21.33 -4.74
CA ASP A 114 -9.92 -20.17 -4.46
C ASP A 114 -10.04 -19.27 -5.71
N SER A 115 -11.22 -19.34 -6.36
CA SER A 115 -11.58 -18.55 -7.54
C SER A 115 -11.49 -17.05 -7.30
N ALA A 116 -11.64 -16.59 -6.06
CA ALA A 116 -11.54 -15.19 -5.70
C ALA A 116 -10.08 -14.71 -5.69
N LEU A 117 -9.15 -15.48 -5.09
CA LEU A 117 -7.73 -15.17 -5.16
C LEU A 117 -7.24 -15.19 -6.61
N LYS A 118 -7.65 -16.19 -7.39
CA LYS A 118 -7.36 -16.27 -8.82
C LYS A 118 -7.79 -14.99 -9.55
N ARG A 119 -9.04 -14.55 -9.35
CA ARG A 119 -9.56 -13.34 -10.00
C ARG A 119 -8.83 -12.08 -9.57
N LEU A 120 -8.49 -11.95 -8.28
CA LEU A 120 -7.68 -10.87 -7.74
C LEU A 120 -6.31 -10.80 -8.42
N VAL A 121 -5.60 -11.92 -8.48
CA VAL A 121 -4.26 -12.02 -9.07
C VAL A 121 -4.26 -11.71 -10.57
N ILE A 122 -5.30 -12.12 -11.29
CA ILE A 122 -5.40 -11.93 -12.75
C ILE A 122 -5.82 -10.50 -13.09
N THR A 123 -6.91 -10.02 -12.50
CA THR A 123 -7.60 -8.79 -12.94
C THR A 123 -7.57 -7.66 -11.91
N GLY A 124 -7.16 -7.91 -10.67
CA GLY A 124 -7.30 -6.96 -9.57
C GLY A 124 -8.71 -6.94 -8.95
N SER A 125 -9.64 -7.74 -9.49
CA SER A 125 -11.05 -7.78 -9.07
C SER A 125 -11.74 -6.40 -9.02
N PRO A 126 -11.70 -5.59 -10.10
CA PRO A 126 -12.30 -4.25 -10.12
C PRO A 126 -13.77 -4.25 -9.71
N GLN A 127 -14.54 -5.27 -10.09
CA GLN A 127 -15.96 -5.45 -9.74
C GLN A 127 -16.24 -5.58 -8.22
N ARG A 128 -15.20 -5.65 -7.38
CA ARG A 128 -15.32 -5.64 -5.92
C ARG A 128 -15.26 -4.25 -5.31
N PHE A 129 -14.95 -3.25 -6.12
CA PHE A 129 -14.93 -1.85 -5.73
C PHE A 129 -16.16 -1.13 -6.29
N PRO A 130 -16.72 -0.14 -5.57
CA PRO A 130 -17.68 0.79 -6.13
C PRO A 130 -17.21 1.35 -7.48
N SER A 131 -18.11 1.42 -8.46
CA SER A 131 -17.81 1.89 -9.83
C SER A 131 -16.57 1.24 -10.45
N ALA A 132 -16.32 -0.05 -10.17
CA ALA A 132 -15.16 -0.80 -10.63
C ALA A 132 -13.78 -0.23 -10.20
N GLY A 133 -13.75 0.69 -9.22
CA GLY A 133 -12.55 1.42 -8.82
C GLY A 133 -12.20 2.59 -9.75
N GLU A 134 -13.13 3.03 -10.58
CA GLU A 134 -13.00 4.24 -11.42
C GLU A 134 -13.36 5.51 -10.65
N GLY A 135 -12.97 6.67 -11.20
CA GLY A 135 -13.31 7.99 -10.63
C GLY A 135 -12.60 8.32 -9.31
N ARG A 136 -11.59 7.55 -8.93
CA ARG A 136 -10.76 7.82 -7.75
C ARG A 136 -9.71 8.87 -8.09
N SER A 137 -9.36 9.69 -7.11
CA SER A 137 -8.25 10.65 -7.22
C SER A 137 -7.35 10.57 -6.00
N ASN A 138 -6.09 10.94 -6.18
CA ASN A 138 -5.14 11.08 -5.08
C ASN A 138 -5.38 12.40 -4.32
N PHE A 139 -4.59 12.66 -3.29
CA PHE A 139 -4.67 13.89 -2.49
C PHE A 139 -4.45 15.18 -3.30
N LYS A 140 -3.75 15.11 -4.44
CA LYS A 140 -3.54 16.24 -5.36
C LYS A 140 -4.69 16.42 -6.38
N GLY A 141 -5.72 15.57 -6.33
CA GLY A 141 -6.80 15.56 -7.30
C GLY A 141 -6.47 14.84 -8.62
N GLU A 142 -5.29 14.22 -8.73
CA GLU A 142 -4.91 13.48 -9.94
C GLU A 142 -5.63 12.13 -9.99
N PRO A 143 -6.12 11.70 -11.15
CA PRO A 143 -6.89 10.46 -11.27
C PRO A 143 -6.05 9.23 -10.95
N ILE A 144 -6.63 8.30 -10.20
CA ILE A 144 -6.06 6.98 -9.90
C ILE A 144 -6.73 5.96 -10.82
N ALA A 145 -5.92 5.30 -11.63
CA ALA A 145 -6.39 4.26 -12.53
C ALA A 145 -7.05 3.09 -11.75
N PRO A 146 -8.03 2.37 -12.33
CA PRO A 146 -8.71 1.26 -11.67
C PRO A 146 -7.72 0.15 -11.28
N PRO A 147 -8.08 -0.70 -10.29
CA PRO A 147 -7.22 -1.80 -9.87
C PRO A 147 -7.01 -2.80 -11.01
N THR A 148 -5.78 -3.29 -11.13
CA THR A 148 -5.37 -4.30 -12.12
C THR A 148 -4.71 -5.47 -11.42
N GLY A 149 -4.61 -6.61 -12.09
CA GLY A 149 -3.80 -7.75 -11.64
C GLY A 149 -2.58 -7.95 -12.55
N TYR A 150 -1.91 -9.09 -12.40
CA TYR A 150 -0.72 -9.42 -13.20
C TYR A 150 -0.98 -9.49 -14.70
N CYS A 151 -2.21 -9.74 -15.15
CA CYS A 151 -2.50 -9.79 -16.58
C CYS A 151 -2.32 -8.44 -17.26
N HIS A 152 -2.51 -7.31 -16.55
CA HIS A 152 -2.17 -6.01 -17.11
C HIS A 152 -0.68 -5.89 -17.42
N TYR A 153 0.17 -6.25 -16.45
CA TYR A 153 1.63 -6.28 -16.62
C TYR A 153 2.06 -7.24 -17.73
N LEU A 154 1.54 -8.47 -17.76
CA LEU A 154 1.92 -9.48 -18.76
C LEU A 154 1.48 -9.07 -20.17
N ASN A 155 0.29 -8.49 -20.32
CA ASN A 155 -0.17 -7.96 -21.61
C ASN A 155 0.70 -6.80 -22.08
N THR A 156 1.07 -5.86 -21.21
CA THR A 156 2.02 -4.77 -21.55
C THR A 156 3.39 -5.32 -21.94
N LEU A 157 3.89 -6.33 -21.22
CA LEU A 157 5.17 -6.97 -21.53
C LEU A 157 5.19 -7.60 -22.92
N ASP A 158 4.09 -8.24 -23.33
CA ASP A 158 3.95 -8.97 -24.59
C ASP A 158 3.58 -8.05 -25.77
N SER A 159 2.54 -7.22 -25.60
CA SER A 159 1.95 -6.41 -26.68
C SER A 159 2.78 -5.20 -27.07
N GLU A 160 3.56 -4.63 -26.13
CA GLU A 160 4.37 -3.43 -26.37
C GLU A 160 5.84 -3.78 -26.62
N ARG A 161 6.19 -5.07 -26.69
CA ARG A 161 7.56 -5.52 -26.90
C ARG A 161 8.09 -5.00 -28.25
N PRO A 162 9.24 -4.31 -28.27
CA PRO A 162 9.88 -3.90 -29.51
C PRO A 162 10.18 -5.11 -30.41
N ASP A 163 10.14 -4.90 -31.72
CA ASP A 163 10.49 -5.95 -32.68
C ASP A 163 11.91 -6.45 -32.40
N THR A 164 12.05 -7.76 -32.24
CA THR A 164 13.34 -8.43 -32.01
C THR A 164 14.32 -8.28 -33.17
N ALA A 165 13.85 -7.87 -34.35
CA ALA A 165 14.71 -7.51 -35.48
C ALA A 165 15.44 -6.18 -35.29
N LEU A 166 14.97 -5.29 -34.39
CA LEU A 166 15.62 -4.03 -34.07
C LEU A 166 16.78 -4.26 -33.10
N ALA A 167 18.01 -3.96 -33.53
CA ALA A 167 19.18 -4.00 -32.68
C ALA A 167 19.02 -3.03 -31.50
N PHE A 168 19.33 -3.50 -30.29
CA PHE A 168 19.20 -2.72 -29.07
C PHE A 168 20.11 -1.48 -29.09
N GLU A 169 21.33 -1.63 -29.60
CA GLU A 169 22.34 -0.56 -29.65
C GLU A 169 21.87 0.64 -30.50
N GLU A 170 21.08 0.38 -31.53
CA GLU A 170 20.59 1.40 -32.48
C GLU A 170 19.22 1.96 -32.08
N ASN A 171 18.47 1.24 -31.24
CA ASN A 171 17.06 1.55 -30.91
C ASN A 171 16.81 1.68 -29.40
N GLY A 172 17.85 2.02 -28.63
CA GLY A 172 17.79 2.03 -27.16
C GLY A 172 16.66 2.87 -26.56
N GLU A 173 16.24 3.97 -27.22
CA GLU A 173 15.11 4.78 -26.75
C GLU A 173 13.78 4.01 -26.77
N ILE A 174 13.54 3.19 -27.79
CA ILE A 174 12.32 2.38 -27.91
C ILE A 174 12.30 1.33 -26.81
N TYR A 175 13.43 0.67 -26.57
CA TYR A 175 13.57 -0.31 -25.49
C TYR A 175 13.43 0.33 -24.10
N ASN A 176 13.96 1.54 -23.89
CA ASN A 176 13.80 2.27 -22.63
C ASN A 176 12.36 2.70 -22.38
N ALA A 177 11.65 3.15 -23.42
CA ALA A 177 10.24 3.51 -23.34
C ALA A 177 9.38 2.29 -22.96
N TRP A 178 9.59 1.16 -23.64
CA TRP A 178 8.94 -0.10 -23.32
C TRP A 178 9.26 -0.57 -21.90
N ALA A 179 10.54 -0.60 -21.51
CA ALA A 179 10.95 -1.01 -20.17
C ALA A 179 10.30 -0.15 -19.08
N LYS A 180 10.19 1.17 -19.31
CA LYS A 180 9.49 2.09 -18.40
C LYS A 180 8.00 1.76 -18.30
N GLN A 181 7.33 1.47 -19.41
CA GLN A 181 5.91 1.06 -19.42
C GLN A 181 5.71 -0.25 -18.66
N VAL A 182 6.56 -1.24 -18.90
CA VAL A 182 6.54 -2.54 -18.22
C VAL A 182 6.74 -2.40 -16.71
N LEU A 183 7.73 -1.60 -16.28
CA LEU A 183 7.98 -1.34 -14.85
C LEU A 183 6.81 -0.60 -14.19
N ASN A 184 6.23 0.38 -14.90
CA ASN A 184 5.01 1.06 -14.42
C ASN A 184 3.86 0.06 -14.27
N ALA A 185 3.59 -0.78 -15.26
CA ALA A 185 2.54 -1.80 -15.20
C ALA A 185 2.78 -2.82 -14.08
N TYR A 186 4.03 -3.25 -13.88
CA TYR A 186 4.43 -4.14 -12.79
C TYR A 186 4.15 -3.52 -11.41
N SER A 187 4.45 -2.23 -11.24
CA SER A 187 4.23 -1.53 -9.97
C SER A 187 2.75 -1.33 -9.58
N ARG A 188 1.80 -1.58 -10.50
CA ARG A 188 0.36 -1.38 -10.25
C ARG A 188 -0.29 -2.47 -9.41
N PHE A 189 0.36 -3.63 -9.24
CA PHE A 189 -0.19 -4.74 -8.45
C PHE A 189 0.90 -5.49 -7.71
N GLN A 190 0.70 -5.68 -6.40
CA GLN A 190 1.60 -6.47 -5.57
C GLN A 190 0.79 -7.26 -4.53
N LEU A 191 1.17 -8.53 -4.34
CA LEU A 191 0.63 -9.36 -3.27
C LEU A 191 1.62 -9.42 -2.11
N LEU A 192 1.14 -9.16 -0.90
CA LEU A 192 1.93 -9.22 0.34
C LEU A 192 1.39 -10.35 1.23
N CYS A 193 2.30 -11.04 1.91
CA CYS A 193 1.94 -12.07 2.88
C CYS A 193 2.88 -12.03 4.09
N ALA A 194 2.38 -12.41 5.26
CA ALA A 194 3.15 -12.36 6.50
C ALA A 194 4.12 -13.54 6.66
N LEU A 195 3.85 -14.67 6.00
CA LEU A 195 4.61 -15.91 6.15
C LEU A 195 5.58 -16.12 4.99
N ARG A 196 6.74 -16.72 5.27
CA ARG A 196 7.68 -17.13 4.21
C ARG A 196 7.30 -18.47 3.58
N LYS A 197 6.91 -19.44 4.40
CA LYS A 197 6.60 -20.83 4.02
C LYS A 197 5.12 -21.16 4.22
N GLY A 198 4.69 -22.29 3.65
CA GLY A 198 3.31 -22.79 3.75
C GLY A 198 2.41 -22.29 2.62
N PRO A 199 1.14 -22.73 2.58
CA PRO A 199 0.22 -22.45 1.47
C PRO A 199 -0.11 -20.96 1.30
N TRP A 200 0.00 -20.18 2.38
CA TRP A 200 -0.21 -18.74 2.41
C TRP A 200 1.07 -17.93 2.61
N GLY A 201 2.23 -18.59 2.51
CA GLY A 201 3.53 -17.93 2.52
C GLY A 201 4.05 -17.66 1.10
N VAL A 202 5.10 -16.85 1.00
CA VAL A 202 5.71 -16.44 -0.28
C VAL A 202 5.96 -17.63 -1.21
N GLU A 203 6.57 -18.70 -0.72
CA GLU A 203 6.90 -19.88 -1.53
C GLU A 203 5.64 -20.55 -2.12
N GLY A 204 4.60 -20.76 -1.29
CA GLY A 204 3.35 -21.39 -1.69
C GLY A 204 2.52 -20.51 -2.62
N LEU A 205 2.42 -19.21 -2.32
CA LEU A 205 1.70 -18.24 -3.14
C LEU A 205 2.34 -18.08 -4.52
N ASN A 206 3.67 -17.99 -4.61
CA ASN A 206 4.38 -17.90 -5.89
C ASN A 206 4.09 -19.09 -6.79
N LEU A 207 4.15 -20.32 -6.25
CA LEU A 207 3.85 -21.53 -7.00
C LEU A 207 2.39 -21.54 -7.50
N ARG A 208 1.44 -21.19 -6.63
CA ARG A 208 0.01 -21.15 -6.95
C ARG A 208 -0.32 -20.10 -8.00
N ILE A 209 0.26 -18.91 -7.88
CA ILE A 209 0.09 -17.80 -8.84
C ILE A 209 0.69 -18.20 -10.19
N ALA A 210 1.91 -18.76 -10.22
CA ALA A 210 2.54 -19.22 -11.45
C ALA A 210 1.70 -20.29 -12.16
N LYS A 211 1.13 -21.27 -11.42
CA LYS A 211 0.20 -22.27 -11.98
C LYS A 211 -1.04 -21.60 -12.59
N THR A 212 -1.58 -20.61 -11.89
CA THR A 212 -2.79 -19.87 -12.32
C THR A 212 -2.52 -19.09 -13.61
N LEU A 213 -1.42 -18.33 -13.67
CA LEU A 213 -1.05 -17.51 -14.82
C LEU A 213 -0.65 -18.33 -16.05
N ARG A 214 -0.17 -19.58 -15.88
CA ARG A 214 0.07 -20.48 -17.02
C ARG A 214 -1.22 -21.04 -17.62
N ARG A 215 -2.25 -21.24 -16.78
CA ARG A 215 -3.54 -21.81 -17.19
C ARG A 215 -4.42 -20.78 -17.89
N GLU A 216 -4.42 -19.57 -17.36
CA GLU A 216 -5.17 -18.45 -17.90
C GLU A 216 -4.24 -17.74 -18.87
N SER A 217 -4.53 -17.79 -20.17
CA SER A 217 -3.73 -17.21 -21.26
C SER A 217 -3.64 -15.68 -21.20
N CYS A 218 -3.16 -15.13 -20.09
CA CYS A 218 -2.84 -13.72 -19.91
C CYS A 218 -1.54 -13.33 -20.61
N CYS A 219 -0.91 -14.28 -21.31
CA CYS A 219 -0.14 -13.97 -22.49
C CYS A 219 -1.03 -14.37 -23.66
N THR A 220 -1.42 -13.43 -24.51
CA THR A 220 -1.74 -13.75 -25.89
C THR A 220 -0.51 -14.42 -26.48
N ALA A 221 -0.40 -15.73 -26.32
CA ALA A 221 0.61 -16.52 -26.96
C ALA A 221 0.38 -16.36 -28.46
N THR A 222 1.11 -15.42 -29.06
CA THR A 222 1.39 -15.42 -30.48
C THR A 222 2.13 -16.73 -30.73
N THR A 223 1.34 -17.76 -30.99
CA THR A 223 1.80 -19.03 -31.54
C THR A 223 2.24 -18.71 -32.96
N THR A 224 3.47 -18.21 -33.10
CA THR A 224 4.14 -18.21 -34.39
C THR A 224 4.77 -19.59 -34.52
N ARG A 225 4.16 -20.40 -35.39
CA ARG A 225 4.75 -21.61 -35.97
C ARG A 225 6.07 -21.31 -36.65
#